data_AF-A0A0W1R3U7-F1
#
_entry.id   AF-A0A0W1R3U7-F1
#
_cell.length_a   1.000
_cell.length_b   1.000
_cell.length_c   1.000
_cell.angle_alpha   90.00
_cell.angle_beta   90.00
_cell.angle_gamma   90.00
#
_symmetry.space_group_name_H-M   'P 1'
#
loop_
_entity.id
_entity.type
_entity.pdbx_description
1 polymer ?
#
loop_
_entity_poly.entity_id
_entity_poly.type
_entity_poly.pdbx_seq_one_letter_code
_entity_poly.pdbx_strand_id
1 'polypeptide(L)' 'MSDLSAREALRYATEDSMLTLFAVVLGGWLSLTFAGFAFSSYTFGMLFVLAVLVFLVGGLALFSGLVAITYKVLVDSRTA' A
#
# COMPACT_ATOMS: atom_id res chain seq x y z
N MET A 1 -10.40 25.08 -16.37
CA MET A 1 -9.63 23.90 -15.94
C MET A 1 -8.29 24.01 -16.63
N SER A 2 -7.28 24.51 -15.94
CA SER A 2 -5.90 24.54 -16.45
C SER A 2 -5.47 23.10 -16.71
N ASP A 3 -5.07 22.78 -17.95
CA ASP A 3 -4.58 21.45 -18.31
C ASP A 3 -3.45 21.05 -17.35
N LEU A 4 -3.76 20.12 -16.45
CA LEU A 4 -2.77 19.51 -15.58
C LEU A 4 -1.87 18.70 -16.50
N SER A 5 -0.68 19.24 -16.79
CA SER A 5 0.26 18.59 -17.69
C SER A 5 0.55 17.19 -17.16
N ALA A 6 0.57 16.18 -18.04
CA ALA A 6 0.94 14.81 -17.67
C ALA A 6 2.28 14.75 -16.92
N ARG A 7 3.19 15.68 -17.22
CA ARG A 7 4.46 15.86 -16.51
C ARG A 7 4.26 16.23 -15.04
N GLU A 8 3.31 17.11 -14.74
CA GLU A 8 3.04 17.58 -13.38
C GLU A 8 2.40 16.48 -12.55
N ALA A 9 1.47 15.71 -13.13
CA ALA A 9 0.88 14.54 -12.49
C ALA A 9 1.93 13.46 -12.20
N LEU A 10 2.82 13.17 -13.15
CA LEU A 10 3.93 12.25 -12.94
C LEU A 10 4.87 12.74 -11.86
N ARG A 11 5.23 14.03 -11.86
CA ARG A 11 6.10 14.63 -10.84
C ARG A 11 5.51 14.45 -9.44
N TYR A 12 4.22 14.72 -9.27
CA TYR A 12 3.51 14.53 -8.01
C TYR A 12 3.49 13.06 -7.57
N ALA A 13 3.23 12.13 -8.49
CA ALA A 13 3.23 10.70 -8.20
C ALA A 13 4.62 10.17 -7.81
N THR A 14 5.69 10.77 -8.33
CA THR A 14 7.09 10.44 -8.00
C THR A 14 7.66 11.21 -6.82
N GLU A 15 6.89 12.06 -6.17
CA GLU A 15 7.34 12.76 -4.98
C GLU A 15 7.64 11.75 -3.87
N ASP A 16 8.72 11.97 -3.10
CA ASP A 16 9.25 11.00 -2.13
C ASP A 16 8.20 10.56 -1.09
N SER A 17 7.36 11.50 -0.65
CA SER A 17 6.25 11.21 0.25
C SER A 17 5.16 10.34 -0.39
N MET A 18 4.90 10.49 -1.70
CA MET A 18 3.96 9.64 -2.43
C MET A 18 4.55 8.26 -2.73
N LEU A 19 5.83 8.20 -3.10
CA LEU A 19 6.57 6.96 -3.30
C LEU A 19 6.61 6.11 -2.03
N THR A 20 6.81 6.74 -0.87
CA THR A 20 6.78 6.04 0.42
C THR A 20 5.40 5.40 0.65
N LEU A 21 4.31 6.11 0.36
CA LEU A 21 2.95 5.55 0.48
C LEU A 21 2.71 4.40 -0.51
N PHE A 22 3.17 4.53 -1.76
CA PHE A 22 3.12 3.42 -2.71
C PHE A 22 3.95 2.22 -2.25
N ALA A 23 5.12 2.44 -1.65
CA ALA A 23 5.94 1.37 -1.09
C ALA A 23 5.23 0.63 0.04
N VAL A 24 4.51 1.34 0.92
CA VAL A 24 3.70 0.73 1.99
C VAL A 24 2.58 -0.13 1.40
N VAL A 25 1.85 0.38 0.40
CA VAL A 25 0.77 -0.36 -0.26
C VAL A 25 1.31 -1.59 -0.99
N LEU A 26 2.41 -1.44 -1.74
CA LEU A 26 3.07 -2.55 -2.43
C LEU A 26 3.62 -3.59 -1.45
N GLY A 27 4.24 -3.14 -0.36
CA GLY A 27 4.72 -4.02 0.70
C GLY A 27 3.58 -4.81 1.32
N GLY A 28 2.46 -4.15 1.65
CA GLY A 28 1.26 -4.81 2.17
C GLY A 28 0.69 -5.84 1.18
N TRP A 29 0.60 -5.49 -0.10
CA TRP A 29 0.14 -6.40 -1.15
C TRP A 29 1.04 -7.63 -1.32
N LEU A 30 2.37 -7.44 -1.30
CA LEU A 30 3.33 -8.54 -1.35
C LEU A 30 3.17 -9.45 -0.12
N SER A 31 3.06 -8.88 1.08
CA SER A 31 2.83 -9.64 2.31
C SER A 31 1.56 -10.50 2.23
N LEU A 32 0.46 -9.94 1.72
CA LEU A 32 -0.79 -10.69 1.51
C LEU A 32 -0.61 -11.82 0.49
N THR A 33 0.11 -11.56 -0.60
CA THR A 33 0.38 -12.56 -1.64
C THR A 33 1.20 -13.73 -1.08
N PHE A 34 2.26 -13.44 -0.33
CA PHE A 34 3.09 -14.46 0.32
C PHE A 34 2.32 -15.25 1.37
N ALA A 35 1.49 -14.56 2.18
CA ALA A 35 0.64 -15.24 3.15
C ALA A 35 -0.38 -16.18 2.47
N GLY A 36 -0.98 -15.74 1.35
CA GLY A 36 -1.89 -16.56 0.54
C GLY A 36 -1.21 -17.84 0.03
N PHE A 37 0.03 -17.73 -0.46
CA PHE A 37 0.81 -18.90 -0.87
C PHE A 37 1.14 -19.83 0.30
N ALA A 38 1.45 -19.27 1.47
CA ALA A 38 1.71 -20.05 2.66
C ALA A 38 0.44 -20.80 3.14
N PHE A 39 -0.74 -20.19 3.07
CA PHE A 39 -2.00 -20.85 3.41
C PHE A 39 -2.36 -22.00 2.45
N SER A 40 -2.05 -21.87 1.16
CA SER A 40 -2.31 -22.96 0.20
C SER A 40 -1.36 -24.15 0.38
N SER A 41 -0.15 -23.91 0.89
CA SER A 41 0.92 -24.91 0.99
C SER A 41 1.00 -25.57 2.37
N TYR A 42 0.54 -24.90 3.44
CA TYR A 42 0.69 -25.36 4.82
C TYR A 42 -0.61 -25.24 5.60
N THR A 43 -1.20 -26.39 5.95
CA THR A 43 -2.53 -26.44 6.59
C THR A 43 -2.49 -26.37 8.11
N PHE A 44 -1.41 -26.84 8.77
CA PHE A 44 -1.24 -26.78 10.23
C PHE A 44 0.25 -26.63 10.61
N GLY A 45 0.54 -25.83 11.65
CA GLY A 45 1.88 -25.69 12.24
C GLY A 45 2.33 -24.22 12.43
N MET A 46 3.59 -24.04 12.84
CA MET A 46 4.18 -22.72 13.12
C MET A 46 4.20 -21.79 11.89
N LEU A 47 4.37 -22.35 10.69
CA LEU A 47 4.33 -21.60 9.43
C LEU A 47 2.94 -21.01 9.15
N PHE A 48 1.87 -21.70 9.55
CA PHE A 48 0.50 -21.18 9.43
C PHE A 48 0.30 -19.96 10.32
N VAL A 49 0.76 -20.01 11.57
CA VAL A 49 0.68 -18.86 12.50
C VAL A 49 1.46 -17.66 11.97
N LEU A 50 2.66 -17.88 11.45
CA LEU A 50 3.44 -16.82 10.81
C LEU A 50 2.72 -16.24 9.58
N ALA A 51 2.11 -17.10 8.75
CA ALA A 51 1.33 -16.65 7.60
C ALA A 51 0.12 -15.79 8.02
N VAL A 52 -0.58 -16.14 9.11
CA VAL A 52 -1.66 -15.32 9.67
C VAL A 52 -1.14 -13.95 10.12
N LEU A 53 -0.02 -13.89 10.83
CA LEU A 53 0.56 -12.62 11.27
C LEU A 53 0.96 -11.75 10.08
N VAL A 54 1.64 -12.32 9.08
CA VAL A 54 2.03 -11.62 7.86
C VAL A 54 0.81 -11.14 7.08
N PHE A 55 -0.26 -11.95 7.03
CA PHE A 55 -1.53 -11.56 6.42
C PHE A 55 -2.15 -10.34 7.11
N LEU A 56 -2.19 -10.33 8.45
CA LEU A 56 -2.74 -9.21 9.23
C LEU A 56 -1.92 -7.94 9.03
N VAL A 57 -0.60 -8.04 9.11
CA VAL A 57 0.31 -6.90 8.86
C VAL A 57 0.14 -6.39 7.44
N GLY A 58 0.09 -7.28 6.45
CA GLY A 58 -0.11 -6.92 5.05
C GLY A 58 -1.44 -6.23 4.80
N GLY A 59 -2.52 -6.75 5.39
CA GLY A 59 -3.85 -6.16 5.30
C GLY A 59 -3.92 -4.77 5.93
N LEU A 60 -3.33 -4.60 7.12
CA LEU A 60 -3.25 -3.31 7.79
C LEU A 60 -2.40 -2.30 7.00
N ALA A 61 -1.26 -2.72 6.46
CA ALA A 61 -0.40 -1.87 5.64
C ALA A 61 -1.13 -1.40 4.36
N LEU A 62 -1.86 -2.30 3.70
CA LEU A 62 -2.61 -1.98 2.50
C LEU A 62 -3.75 -0.99 2.81
N PHE A 63 -4.54 -1.26 3.86
CA PHE A 63 -5.65 -0.38 4.26
C PHE A 63 -5.14 1.00 4.71
N SER A 64 -4.16 1.04 5.62
CA SER A 64 -3.59 2.29 6.11
C SER A 64 -2.89 3.08 5.00
N GLY A 65 -2.19 2.41 4.08
CA GLY A 65 -1.57 3.04 2.92
C GLY A 65 -2.59 3.68 1.99
N LEU A 66 -3.69 3.00 1.69
CA LEU A 66 -4.77 3.59 0.88
C LEU A 66 -5.40 4.81 1.55
N VAL A 67 -5.73 4.71 2.84
CA VAL A 67 -6.29 5.84 3.61
C VAL A 67 -5.32 7.02 3.64
N ALA A 68 -4.03 6.76 3.84
CA ALA A 68 -3.00 7.80 3.86
C ALA A 68 -2.83 8.47 2.49
N ILE A 69 -2.89 7.71 1.39
CA ILE A 69 -2.90 8.28 0.02
C ILE A 69 -4.11 9.19 -0.18
N THR A 70 -5.31 8.70 0.15
CA THR A 70 -6.53 9.51 0.01
C THR A 70 -6.46 10.76 0.87
N TYR A 71 -5.99 10.64 2.12
CA TYR A 71 -5.83 11.76 3.02
C TYR A 71 -4.83 12.79 2.47
N LYS A 72 -3.66 12.36 2.00
CA LYS A 72 -2.66 13.24 1.39
C LYS A 72 -3.26 14.02 0.21
N VAL A 73 -3.91 13.32 -0.73
CA VAL A 73 -4.54 13.95 -1.89
C VAL A 73 -5.59 14.98 -1.47
N LEU A 74 -6.41 14.67 -0.46
CA LEU A 74 -7.43 15.60 0.05
C LEU A 74 -6.83 16.84 0.72
N VAL A 75 -5.74 16.67 1.48
CA VAL A 75 -5.04 17.79 2.13
C VAL A 75 -4.38 18.68 1.08
N ASP A 76 -3.62 18.09 0.15
CA ASP A 76 -2.92 18.83 -0.90
C ASP A 76 -3.89 19.60 -1.80
N SER A 77 -5.08 19.03 -2.08
CA SER A 77 -6.14 19.68 -2.85
C SER A 77 -6.78 20.88 -2.14
N ARG A 78 -6.65 20.99 -0.82
CA ARG A 78 -7.15 22.15 -0.04
C ARG A 78 -6.11 23.26 0.10
N THR A 79 -4.84 22.91 -0.04
CA THR A 79 -3.71 23.85 0.08
C THR A 79 -3.23 24.40 -1.27
N ALA A 80 -3.65 23.78 -2.38
CA ALA A 80 -3.40 24.24 -3.75
C ALA A 80 -4.40 25.33 -4.19
#